data_AF-A0A1B0DML5-F1
#
_entry.id   AF-A0A1B0DML5-F1
#
_cell.length_a   1.000
_cell.length_b   1.000
_cell.length_c   1.000
_cell.angle_alpha   90.00
_cell.angle_beta   90.00
_cell.angle_gamma   90.00
#
_symmetry.space_group_name_H-M   'P 1'
#
loop_
_entity.id
_entity.type
_entity.pdbx_description
1 polymer ?
#
loop_
_entity_poly.entity_id
_entity_poly.type
_entity_poly.pdbx_seq_one_letter_code
_entity_poly.pdbx_strand_id
1 'polypeptide(L)'
;MFFKTIFALLFYLIYTTDLLHGERILAVFPVPKKSHFFIGEALVQELESRGHQITFLTSFRVREKKEKIQEIFLNGTEKFVRTDEYLQDLHQSHSVLEAITQSIYASAELVNFTLSHPEVQKLLRSDATFDLLLVDSFMMDALLGFAQHYKVPSVVVCTTSTTKWTDEMVRNPYNPAYNPNPFLGSSNRMTLAERIVNTLLSLFVEISYQ
;
A
#
# COMPACT_ATOMS: atom_id res chain seq x y z
N MET A 1 52.88 -7.68 16.92
CA MET A 1 52.13 -6.80 16.00
C MET A 1 50.85 -7.47 15.51
N PHE A 2 50.93 -8.71 15.01
CA PHE A 2 49.80 -9.52 14.51
C PHE A 2 48.59 -9.65 15.47
N PHE A 3 48.83 -9.98 16.74
CA PHE A 3 47.75 -10.14 17.74
C PHE A 3 46.98 -8.84 18.04
N LYS A 4 47.64 -7.67 17.97
CA LYS A 4 46.98 -6.38 18.18
C LYS A 4 46.06 -6.02 17.02
N THR A 5 46.47 -6.36 15.79
CA THR A 5 45.66 -6.16 14.58
C THR A 5 44.42 -7.05 14.59
N ILE A 6 44.55 -8.33 15.00
CA ILE A 6 43.40 -9.25 15.14
C ILE A 6 42.42 -8.74 16.20
N PHE A 7 42.91 -8.28 17.36
CA PHE A 7 42.05 -7.74 18.40
C PHE A 7 41.31 -6.48 17.95
N ALA A 8 41.98 -5.58 17.22
CA ALA A 8 41.35 -4.38 16.66
C ALA A 8 40.27 -4.73 15.62
N LEU A 9 40.51 -5.74 14.77
CA LEU A 9 39.54 -6.21 13.78
C LEU A 9 38.32 -6.86 14.44
N LEU A 10 38.51 -7.68 15.48
CA LEU A 10 37.40 -8.28 16.23
C LEU A 10 36.58 -7.22 16.97
N PHE A 11 37.24 -6.24 17.58
CA PHE A 11 36.56 -5.13 18.25
C PHE A 11 35.76 -4.28 17.26
N TYR A 12 36.32 -4.01 16.07
CA TYR A 12 35.62 -3.34 14.98
C TYR A 12 34.41 -4.15 14.49
N LEU A 13 34.56 -5.47 14.33
CA LEU A 13 33.47 -6.34 13.89
C LEU A 13 32.30 -6.34 14.88
N ILE A 14 32.59 -6.44 16.18
CA ILE A 14 31.60 -6.39 17.27
C ILE A 14 30.91 -5.01 17.30
N TYR A 15 31.67 -3.93 17.12
CA TYR A 15 31.10 -2.58 17.05
C TYR A 15 30.19 -2.40 15.83
N THR A 16 30.51 -3.05 14.70
CA THR A 16 29.67 -3.02 13.49
C THR A 16 28.42 -3.89 13.60
N THR A 17 28.42 -4.94 14.43
CA THR A 17 27.21 -5.75 14.66
C THR A 17 26.15 -5.00 15.47
N ASP A 18 26.55 -4.11 16.39
CA ASP A 18 25.62 -3.22 17.09
C ASP A 18 25.09 -2.09 16.19
N LEU A 19 25.76 -1.81 15.06
CA LEU A 19 25.29 -0.86 14.04
C LEU A 19 24.34 -1.51 13.01
N LEU A 20 24.25 -2.84 12.97
CA LEU A 20 23.37 -3.60 12.07
C LEU A 20 21.98 -3.81 12.70
N HIS A 21 21.38 -2.76 13.25
CA HIS A 21 19.98 -2.80 13.63
C HIS A 21 19.12 -2.72 12.37
N GLY A 22 18.18 -3.66 12.22
CA GLY A 22 17.22 -3.60 11.12
C GLY A 22 16.33 -2.36 11.24
N GLU A 23 16.15 -1.68 10.10
CA GLU A 23 15.26 -0.51 9.94
C GLU A 23 13.89 -0.73 10.57
N ARG A 24 13.28 0.34 11.07
CA ARG A 24 11.90 0.35 11.56
C ARG A 24 10.96 0.75 10.43
N ILE A 25 10.16 -0.19 9.98
CA ILE A 25 9.31 -0.04 8.81
C ILE A 25 7.86 0.08 9.27
N LEU A 26 7.20 1.17 8.87
CA LEU A 26 5.75 1.29 8.98
C LEU A 26 5.13 0.69 7.71
N ALA A 27 4.46 -0.46 7.86
CA ALA A 27 3.74 -1.12 6.78
C ALA A 27 2.24 -0.82 6.88
N VAL A 28 1.65 -0.19 5.85
CA VAL A 28 0.25 0.28 5.86
C VAL A 28 -0.53 -0.40 4.73
N PHE A 29 -1.30 -1.43 5.08
CA PHE A 29 -2.10 -2.24 4.15
C PHE A 29 -3.56 -2.33 4.64
N PRO A 30 -4.33 -1.23 4.55
CA PRO A 30 -5.66 -1.14 5.12
C PRO A 30 -6.76 -1.73 4.22
N VAL A 31 -6.41 -2.25 3.03
CA VAL A 31 -7.40 -2.80 2.11
C VAL A 31 -7.92 -4.13 2.68
N PRO A 32 -9.22 -4.29 2.97
CA PRO A 32 -9.77 -5.50 3.55
C PRO A 32 -10.03 -6.57 2.49
N LYS A 33 -9.06 -6.82 1.61
CA LYS A 33 -9.08 -7.89 0.61
C LYS A 33 -7.89 -8.81 0.82
N LYS A 34 -8.13 -10.12 0.75
CA LYS A 34 -7.10 -11.15 0.91
C LYS A 34 -5.93 -10.99 -0.07
N SER A 35 -6.19 -10.56 -1.30
CA SER A 35 -5.14 -10.32 -2.31
C SER A 35 -4.13 -9.26 -1.87
N HIS A 36 -4.60 -8.17 -1.27
CA HIS A 36 -3.74 -7.11 -0.74
C HIS A 36 -3.02 -7.57 0.52
N PHE A 37 -3.77 -8.21 1.42
CA PHE A 37 -3.23 -8.70 2.68
C PHE A 37 -2.11 -9.73 2.49
N PHE A 38 -2.28 -10.74 1.62
CA PHE A 38 -1.26 -11.78 1.44
C PHE A 38 0.05 -11.23 0.87
N ILE A 39 -0.02 -10.21 0.01
CA ILE A 39 1.17 -9.53 -0.50
C ILE A 39 1.85 -8.76 0.64
N GLY A 40 1.09 -7.99 1.42
CA GLY A 40 1.62 -7.26 2.58
C GLY A 40 2.22 -8.20 3.63
N GLU A 41 1.52 -9.27 3.99
CA GLU A 41 1.96 -10.27 4.96
C GLU A 41 3.27 -10.93 4.52
N ALA A 42 3.38 -11.35 3.25
CA ALA A 42 4.60 -11.96 2.74
C ALA A 42 5.80 -10.99 2.78
N LEU A 43 5.59 -9.72 2.39
CA LEU A 43 6.64 -8.70 2.45
C LEU A 43 7.09 -8.43 3.88
N VAL A 44 6.14 -8.23 4.80
CA VAL A 44 6.41 -7.96 6.22
C VAL A 44 7.14 -9.13 6.87
N GLN A 45 6.73 -10.37 6.61
CA GLN A 45 7.37 -11.56 7.16
C GLN A 45 8.81 -11.73 6.67
N GLU A 46 9.07 -11.46 5.39
CA GLU A 46 10.41 -11.56 4.83
C GLU A 46 11.33 -10.44 5.35
N LEU A 47 10.82 -9.19 5.43
CA LEU A 47 11.56 -8.07 6.01
C LEU A 47 11.91 -8.33 7.48
N GLU A 48 10.96 -8.85 8.25
CA GLU A 48 11.22 -9.24 9.63
C GLU A 48 12.30 -10.33 9.72
N SER A 49 12.27 -11.33 8.84
CA SER A 49 13.26 -12.42 8.83
C SER A 49 14.68 -11.92 8.56
N ARG A 50 14.81 -10.78 7.88
CA ARG A 50 16.08 -10.08 7.62
C ARG A 50 16.49 -9.13 8.75
N GLY A 51 15.72 -9.08 9.83
CA GLY A 51 16.07 -8.37 11.06
C GLY A 51 15.37 -7.03 11.25
N HIS A 52 14.54 -6.57 10.30
CA HIS A 52 13.79 -5.33 10.39
C HIS A 52 12.70 -5.39 11.47
N GLN A 53 12.39 -4.24 12.06
CA GLN A 53 11.28 -4.08 13.01
C GLN A 53 10.08 -3.52 12.26
N ILE A 54 8.93 -4.18 12.34
CA ILE A 54 7.77 -3.81 11.54
C ILE A 54 6.61 -3.40 12.42
N THR A 55 6.04 -2.23 12.16
CA THR A 55 4.69 -1.88 12.63
C THR A 55 3.74 -2.07 11.45
N PHE A 56 2.86 -3.07 11.53
CA PHE A 56 1.99 -3.48 10.42
C PHE A 56 0.54 -3.09 10.69
N LEU A 57 0.05 -2.04 10.01
CA LEU A 57 -1.36 -1.67 9.97
C LEU A 57 -2.07 -2.52 8.92
N THR A 58 -3.02 -3.36 9.35
CA THR A 58 -3.67 -4.33 8.47
C THR A 58 -5.12 -4.60 8.87
N SER A 59 -5.96 -4.88 7.89
CA SER A 59 -7.35 -5.31 8.06
C SER A 59 -7.53 -6.78 8.40
N PHE A 60 -6.47 -7.59 8.35
CA PHE A 60 -6.50 -9.00 8.71
C PHE A 60 -5.44 -9.31 9.76
N ARG A 61 -5.73 -10.31 10.59
CA ARG A 61 -4.77 -10.79 11.57
C ARG A 61 -3.64 -11.54 10.88
N VAL A 62 -2.41 -11.21 11.22
CA VAL A 62 -1.20 -11.94 10.81
C VAL A 62 -1.28 -13.37 11.35
N ARG A 63 -1.00 -14.34 10.50
CA ARG A 63 -1.12 -15.77 10.85
C ARG A 63 -0.08 -16.20 11.87
N GLU A 64 1.14 -15.69 11.72
CA GLU A 64 2.29 -16.01 12.57
C GLU A 64 2.74 -14.75 13.30
N LYS A 65 2.51 -14.71 14.61
CA LYS A 65 2.98 -13.62 15.46
C LYS A 65 4.46 -13.80 15.74
N LYS A 66 5.28 -12.96 15.13
CA LYS A 66 6.72 -12.88 15.39
C LYS A 66 7.01 -11.69 16.31
N GLU A 67 8.04 -11.79 17.14
CA GLU A 67 8.37 -10.78 18.16
C GLU A 67 8.61 -9.38 17.58
N LYS A 68 9.16 -9.30 16.37
CA LYS A 68 9.51 -8.04 15.70
C LYS A 68 8.41 -7.47 14.79
N ILE A 69 7.21 -8.07 14.81
CA ILE A 69 6.03 -7.55 14.11
C ILE A 69 5.04 -7.03 15.15
N GLN A 70 4.94 -5.70 15.24
CA GLN A 70 3.87 -5.04 15.95
C GLN A 70 2.66 -4.89 15.02
N GLU A 71 1.65 -5.72 15.22
CA GLU A 71 0.39 -5.62 14.48
C GLU A 71 -0.52 -4.51 15.06
N ILE A 72 -0.97 -3.62 14.18
CA ILE A 72 -2.12 -2.73 14.42
C ILE A 72 -3.28 -3.26 13.56
N PHE A 73 -4.15 -4.02 14.18
CA PHE A 73 -5.33 -4.57 13.53
C PHE A 73 -6.42 -3.51 13.42
N LEU A 74 -6.79 -3.17 12.18
CA LEU A 74 -7.86 -2.23 11.85
C LEU A 74 -9.21 -2.96 11.93
N ASN A 75 -9.70 -3.18 13.15
CA ASN A 75 -11.03 -3.76 13.35
C ASN A 75 -12.10 -2.83 12.79
N GLY A 76 -13.25 -3.37 12.36
CA GLY A 76 -14.29 -2.56 11.73
C GLY A 76 -14.07 -2.35 10.22
N THR A 77 -12.97 -2.84 9.65
CA THR A 77 -12.74 -2.76 8.20
C THR A 77 -13.59 -3.75 7.40
N GLU A 78 -14.20 -4.73 8.06
CA GLU A 78 -15.14 -5.69 7.48
C GLU A 78 -16.34 -5.02 6.79
N LYS A 79 -16.76 -3.83 7.24
CA LYS A 79 -17.84 -3.06 6.61
C LYS A 79 -17.48 -2.53 5.21
N PHE A 80 -16.19 -2.43 4.91
CA PHE A 80 -15.67 -2.05 3.59
C PHE A 80 -15.35 -3.27 2.71
N VAL A 81 -15.44 -4.48 3.27
CA VAL A 81 -15.45 -5.68 2.46
C VAL A 81 -16.73 -5.62 1.65
N ARG A 82 -16.58 -5.48 0.34
CA ARG A 82 -17.68 -5.64 -0.60
C ARG A 82 -18.14 -7.10 -0.49
N THR A 83 -19.12 -7.36 0.38
CA THR A 83 -19.85 -8.62 0.42
C THR A 83 -20.56 -8.83 -0.91
N ASP A 84 -21.04 -10.05 -1.16
CA ASP A 84 -21.77 -10.39 -2.38
C ASP A 84 -22.96 -9.44 -2.64
N GLU A 85 -23.51 -8.79 -1.61
CA GLU A 85 -24.52 -7.71 -1.71
C GLU A 85 -23.99 -6.42 -2.38
N TYR A 86 -22.74 -6.02 -2.18
CA TYR A 86 -22.17 -4.85 -2.88
C TYR A 86 -21.61 -5.21 -4.27
N LEU A 87 -21.15 -6.45 -4.47
CA LEU A 87 -20.88 -6.95 -5.82
C LEU A 87 -22.18 -7.00 -6.64
N GLN A 88 -23.31 -7.34 -6.01
CA GLN A 88 -24.64 -7.10 -6.59
C GLN A 88 -24.88 -5.61 -6.86
N ASP A 89 -24.50 -4.67 -6.00
CA ASP A 89 -24.61 -3.23 -6.30
C ASP A 89 -23.70 -2.74 -7.44
N LEU A 90 -22.52 -3.31 -7.65
CA LEU A 90 -21.72 -3.06 -8.87
C LEU A 90 -22.39 -3.65 -10.11
N HIS A 91 -23.09 -4.79 -9.97
CA HIS A 91 -23.99 -5.30 -10.99
C HIS A 91 -25.29 -4.47 -11.13
N GLN A 92 -25.66 -3.67 -10.12
CA GLN A 92 -26.74 -2.67 -10.18
C GLN A 92 -26.24 -1.30 -10.61
N SER A 93 -24.92 -1.04 -10.65
CA SER A 93 -24.39 0.23 -11.13
C SER A 93 -24.90 0.45 -12.54
N HIS A 94 -25.61 1.56 -12.73
CA HIS A 94 -26.30 1.80 -13.99
C HIS A 94 -25.28 2.13 -15.11
N SER A 95 -24.01 2.41 -14.73
CA SER A 95 -22.92 2.69 -15.66
C SER A 95 -21.51 2.48 -15.06
N VAL A 96 -20.51 2.32 -15.93
CA VAL A 96 -19.07 2.24 -15.56
C VAL A 96 -18.60 3.49 -14.81
N LEU A 97 -19.15 4.67 -15.12
CA LEU A 97 -18.79 5.93 -14.46
C LEU A 97 -19.22 5.93 -12.99
N GLU A 98 -20.39 5.37 -12.70
CA GLU A 98 -20.88 5.20 -11.33
C GLU A 98 -19.97 4.24 -10.54
N ALA A 99 -19.59 3.10 -11.14
CA ALA A 99 -18.68 2.14 -10.51
C ALA A 99 -17.30 2.74 -10.16
N ILE A 100 -16.76 3.59 -11.05
CA ILE A 100 -15.52 4.34 -10.79
C ILE A 100 -15.72 5.31 -9.62
N THR A 101 -16.78 6.11 -9.67
CA THR A 101 -17.09 7.14 -8.68
C THR A 101 -17.24 6.50 -7.29
N GLN A 102 -18.04 5.44 -7.19
CA GLN A 102 -18.22 4.67 -5.96
C GLN A 102 -16.90 4.07 -5.45
N SER A 103 -15.99 3.64 -6.34
CA SER A 103 -14.68 3.12 -5.94
C SER A 103 -13.74 4.20 -5.41
N ILE A 104 -13.78 5.41 -5.96
CA ILE A 104 -13.05 6.58 -5.43
C ILE A 104 -13.56 6.92 -4.02
N TYR A 105 -14.88 7.06 -3.85
CA TYR A 105 -15.47 7.39 -2.56
C TYR A 105 -15.24 6.32 -1.49
N ALA A 106 -15.38 5.04 -1.85
CA ALA A 106 -15.10 3.94 -0.93
C ALA A 106 -13.63 3.93 -0.48
N SER A 107 -12.71 4.25 -1.38
CA SER A 107 -11.28 4.37 -1.05
C SER A 107 -11.02 5.54 -0.11
N ALA A 108 -11.65 6.70 -0.35
CA ALA A 108 -11.56 7.86 0.53
C ALA A 108 -12.15 7.59 1.92
N GLU A 109 -13.28 6.88 2.00
CA GLU A 109 -13.90 6.51 3.28
C GLU A 109 -13.01 5.55 4.08
N LEU A 110 -12.38 4.57 3.41
CA LEU A 110 -11.44 3.66 4.04
C LEU A 110 -10.15 4.36 4.51
N VAL A 111 -9.65 5.34 3.75
CA VAL A 111 -8.55 6.21 4.22
C VAL A 111 -8.96 6.96 5.47
N ASN A 112 -10.12 7.60 5.47
CA ASN A 112 -10.61 8.35 6.63
C ASN A 112 -10.80 7.43 7.85
N PHE A 113 -11.34 6.22 7.64
CA PHE A 113 -11.45 5.21 8.66
C PHE A 113 -10.09 4.80 9.23
N THR A 114 -9.12 4.54 8.36
CA THR A 114 -7.75 4.14 8.75
C THR A 114 -7.09 5.24 9.56
N LEU A 115 -7.14 6.49 9.09
CA LEU A 115 -6.52 7.63 9.77
C LEU A 115 -7.22 7.97 11.08
N SER A 116 -8.54 7.81 11.18
CA SER A 116 -9.31 8.06 12.42
C SER A 116 -9.29 6.90 13.41
N HIS A 117 -8.79 5.73 13.01
CA HIS A 117 -8.75 4.54 13.87
C HIS A 117 -7.99 4.81 15.18
N PRO A 118 -8.52 4.43 16.36
CA PRO A 118 -7.92 4.79 17.65
C PRO A 118 -6.44 4.40 17.81
N GLU A 119 -6.07 3.18 17.40
CA GLU A 119 -4.68 2.72 17.47
C GLU A 119 -3.76 3.46 16.48
N VAL A 120 -4.28 3.92 15.34
CA VAL A 120 -3.53 4.73 14.37
C VAL A 120 -3.34 6.14 14.91
N GLN A 121 -4.37 6.73 15.52
CA GLN A 121 -4.28 8.01 16.21
C GLN A 121 -3.28 7.96 17.38
N LYS A 122 -3.26 6.86 18.13
CA LYS A 122 -2.27 6.62 19.19
C LYS A 122 -0.86 6.57 18.63
N LEU A 123 -0.65 5.85 17.52
CA LEU A 123 0.64 5.79 16.83
C LEU A 123 1.09 7.17 16.33
N LEU A 124 0.20 7.92 15.68
CA LEU A 124 0.48 9.26 15.15
C LEU A 124 0.85 10.29 16.23
N ARG A 125 0.31 10.13 17.44
CA ARG A 125 0.58 11.02 18.60
C ARG A 125 1.73 10.54 19.49
N SER A 126 2.28 9.36 19.22
CA SER A 126 3.39 8.81 19.98
C SER A 126 4.74 9.34 19.47
N ASP A 127 5.80 9.13 20.25
CA ASP A 127 7.18 9.40 19.84
C ASP A 127 7.76 8.28 18.97
N ALA A 128 6.91 7.41 18.40
CA ALA A 128 7.33 6.38 17.47
C ALA A 128 8.02 7.01 16.27
N THR A 129 9.12 6.41 15.85
CA THR A 129 9.90 6.84 14.70
C THR A 129 10.11 5.65 13.79
N PHE A 130 10.18 5.95 12.50
CA PHE A 130 10.34 4.98 11.43
C PHE A 130 11.45 5.46 10.52
N ASP A 131 11.95 4.54 9.71
CA ASP A 131 13.01 4.79 8.74
C ASP A 131 12.49 4.59 7.30
N LEU A 132 11.35 3.91 7.14
CA LEU A 132 10.69 3.64 5.86
C LEU A 132 9.17 3.51 6.01
N LEU A 133 8.41 4.07 5.08
CA LEU A 133 6.99 3.73 4.85
C LEU A 133 6.89 2.69 3.73
N LEU A 134 6.21 1.57 4.00
CA LEU A 134 5.76 0.61 3.00
C LEU A 134 4.24 0.68 2.91
N VAL A 135 3.67 1.14 1.79
CA VAL A 135 2.23 1.42 1.69
C VAL A 135 1.59 0.75 0.49
N ASP A 136 0.43 0.15 0.71
CA ASP A 136 -0.40 -0.40 -0.36
C ASP A 136 -1.11 0.73 -1.13
N SER A 137 -0.91 0.80 -2.44
CA SER A 137 -1.59 1.76 -3.32
C SER A 137 -2.78 1.11 -4.01
N PHE A 138 -3.96 1.57 -3.60
CA PHE A 138 -5.24 1.23 -4.20
C PHE A 138 -6.18 2.43 -4.16
N MET A 139 -5.78 3.52 -4.84
CA MET A 139 -6.51 4.80 -4.82
C MET A 139 -6.55 5.45 -3.42
N MET A 140 -5.46 5.29 -2.66
CA MET A 140 -5.33 5.71 -1.26
C MET A 140 -4.09 6.57 -1.03
N ASP A 141 -3.72 7.40 -2.01
CA ASP A 141 -2.47 8.18 -2.01
C ASP A 141 -2.36 9.14 -0.81
N ALA A 142 -3.49 9.52 -0.20
CA ALA A 142 -3.52 10.25 1.07
C ALA A 142 -2.76 9.55 2.22
N LEU A 143 -2.60 8.22 2.18
CA LEU A 143 -1.80 7.46 3.15
C LEU A 143 -0.29 7.73 3.00
N LEU A 144 0.17 8.30 1.88
CA LEU A 144 1.53 8.84 1.79
C LEU A 144 1.77 9.98 2.78
N GLY A 145 0.71 10.56 3.35
CA GLY A 145 0.81 11.48 4.47
C GLY A 145 1.59 10.92 5.67
N PHE A 146 1.61 9.59 5.86
CA PHE A 146 2.49 8.97 6.88
C PHE A 146 3.98 9.24 6.61
N ALA A 147 4.41 9.20 5.35
CA ALA A 147 5.80 9.48 4.99
C ALA A 147 6.16 10.93 5.30
N GLN A 148 5.24 11.86 5.04
CA GLN A 148 5.41 13.27 5.40
C GLN A 148 5.44 13.49 6.92
N HIS A 149 4.55 12.82 7.67
CA HIS A 149 4.47 12.91 9.14
C HIS A 149 5.76 12.42 9.81
N TYR A 150 6.25 11.25 9.41
CA TYR A 150 7.46 10.64 9.96
C TYR A 150 8.75 11.11 9.28
N LYS A 151 8.66 11.88 8.20
CA LYS A 151 9.79 12.38 7.39
C LYS A 151 10.69 11.27 6.85
N VAL A 152 10.07 10.22 6.32
CA VAL A 152 10.74 9.03 5.79
C VAL A 152 10.50 8.87 4.30
N PRO A 153 11.39 8.18 3.56
CA PRO A 153 11.07 7.71 2.22
C PRO A 153 9.88 6.75 2.23
N SER A 154 9.19 6.63 1.09
CA SER A 154 8.10 5.69 0.90
C SER A 154 8.38 4.71 -0.24
N VAL A 155 7.95 3.47 -0.05
CA VAL A 155 7.87 2.43 -1.06
C VAL A 155 6.39 2.11 -1.24
N VAL A 156 5.89 2.34 -2.45
CA VAL A 156 4.51 2.09 -2.83
C VAL A 156 4.41 0.69 -3.42
N VAL A 157 3.53 -0.13 -2.86
CA VAL A 157 3.22 -1.47 -3.34
C VAL A 157 1.89 -1.41 -4.07
N CYS A 158 1.90 -1.66 -5.37
CA CYS A 158 0.67 -1.81 -6.14
C CYS A 158 0.42 -3.31 -6.38
N THR A 159 -0.75 -3.79 -5.95
CA THR A 159 -1.15 -5.19 -6.11
C THR A 159 -2.02 -5.44 -7.34
N THR A 160 -2.30 -4.39 -8.10
CA THR A 160 -3.05 -4.43 -9.36
C THR A 160 -2.14 -4.17 -10.55
N SER A 161 -2.68 -4.33 -11.76
CA SER A 161 -1.99 -3.89 -12.98
C SER A 161 -1.72 -2.39 -12.94
N THR A 162 -0.73 -1.94 -13.72
CA THR A 162 -0.45 -0.52 -13.83
C THR A 162 -1.67 0.23 -14.36
N THR A 163 -1.91 1.36 -13.74
CA THR A 163 -2.98 2.29 -14.06
C THR A 163 -2.38 3.66 -14.31
N LYS A 164 -3.17 4.58 -14.86
CA LYS A 164 -2.67 5.93 -15.11
C LYS A 164 -2.13 6.59 -13.84
N TRP A 165 -2.86 6.51 -12.72
CA TRP A 165 -2.45 7.14 -11.46
C TRP A 165 -1.18 6.50 -10.87
N THR A 166 -1.05 5.17 -10.91
CA THR A 166 0.17 4.51 -10.42
C THR A 166 1.38 4.76 -11.30
N ASP A 167 1.18 4.88 -12.63
CA ASP A 167 2.25 5.17 -13.57
C ASP A 167 2.77 6.60 -13.39
N GLU A 168 1.88 7.58 -13.18
CA GLU A 168 2.25 8.97 -12.96
C GLU A 168 3.07 9.18 -11.68
N MET A 169 2.76 8.45 -10.59
CA MET A 169 3.54 8.50 -9.34
C MET A 169 5.03 8.24 -9.54
N VAL A 170 5.37 7.34 -10.47
CA VAL A 170 6.75 6.93 -10.78
C VAL A 170 7.25 7.50 -12.11
N ARG A 171 6.50 8.43 -12.71
CA ARG A 171 6.78 9.02 -14.04
C ARG A 171 6.92 8.00 -15.17
N ASN A 172 6.20 6.88 -15.05
CA ASN A 172 6.07 5.91 -16.13
C ASN A 172 5.12 6.46 -17.21
N PRO A 173 5.46 6.41 -18.52
CA PRO A 173 4.57 6.91 -19.56
C PRO A 173 3.31 6.04 -19.68
N TYR A 174 2.14 6.64 -19.44
CA TYR A 174 0.85 5.99 -19.67
C TYR A 174 0.27 6.38 -21.02
N ASN A 175 -0.17 5.40 -21.83
CA ASN A 175 -0.82 5.65 -23.12
C ASN A 175 -2.14 4.88 -23.24
N PRO A 176 -3.30 5.56 -23.24
CA PRO A 176 -4.60 4.90 -23.32
C PRO A 176 -4.88 4.23 -24.68
N ALA A 177 -4.03 4.40 -25.70
CA ALA A 177 -4.19 3.71 -26.98
C ALA A 177 -3.87 2.20 -26.91
N TYR A 178 -3.12 1.75 -25.90
CA TYR A 178 -2.77 0.34 -25.71
C TYR A 178 -2.76 -0.11 -24.24
N ASN A 179 -2.84 0.81 -23.28
CA ASN A 179 -3.08 0.48 -21.86
C ASN A 179 -4.59 0.48 -21.60
N PRO A 180 -5.22 -0.70 -21.42
CA PRO A 180 -6.65 -0.76 -21.14
C PRO A 180 -6.94 -0.30 -19.71
N ASN A 181 -8.02 0.45 -19.55
CA ASN A 181 -8.55 0.85 -18.26
C ASN A 181 -9.17 -0.38 -17.57
N PRO A 182 -8.82 -0.67 -16.31
CA PRO A 182 -9.26 -1.87 -15.61
C PRO A 182 -10.79 -1.97 -15.46
N PHE A 183 -11.53 -0.86 -15.58
CA PHE A 183 -12.99 -0.85 -15.48
C PHE A 183 -13.72 -1.26 -16.77
N LEU A 184 -13.04 -1.32 -17.93
CA LEU A 184 -13.68 -1.66 -19.22
C LEU A 184 -13.60 -3.15 -19.59
N GLY A 185 -12.75 -3.93 -18.92
CA GLY A 185 -12.50 -5.33 -19.29
C GLY A 185 -11.84 -5.51 -20.67
N SER A 186 -11.40 -4.42 -21.31
CA SER A 186 -10.70 -4.44 -22.59
C SER A 186 -9.32 -5.06 -22.47
N SER A 187 -8.85 -5.70 -23.55
CA SER A 187 -7.46 -6.15 -23.65
C SER A 187 -6.54 -5.05 -24.19
N ASN A 188 -5.22 -5.30 -24.25
CA ASN A 188 -4.29 -4.41 -24.96
C ASN A 188 -4.50 -4.38 -26.49
N ARG A 189 -5.37 -5.24 -27.02
CA ARG A 189 -5.83 -5.21 -28.42
C ARG A 189 -7.20 -4.53 -28.46
N MET A 190 -7.20 -3.24 -28.77
CA MET A 190 -8.39 -2.39 -28.93
C MET A 190 -8.50 -1.85 -30.36
N THR A 191 -9.71 -1.87 -30.91
CA THR A 191 -10.13 -1.12 -32.09
C THR A 191 -10.04 0.39 -31.85
N LEU A 192 -10.12 1.20 -32.91
CA LEU A 192 -10.10 2.66 -32.77
C LEU A 192 -11.22 3.19 -31.85
N ALA A 193 -12.43 2.64 -31.96
CA ALA A 193 -13.56 3.04 -31.13
C ALA A 193 -13.32 2.69 -29.65
N GLU A 194 -12.83 1.49 -29.36
CA GLU A 194 -12.49 1.07 -27.99
C GLU A 194 -11.38 1.94 -27.39
N ARG A 195 -10.37 2.32 -28.20
CA ARG A 195 -9.32 3.25 -27.76
C ARG A 195 -9.89 4.62 -27.39
N ILE A 196 -10.82 5.16 -28.17
CA ILE A 196 -11.48 6.44 -27.86
C ILE A 196 -12.22 6.35 -26.54
N VAL A 197 -13.03 5.30 -26.33
CA VAL A 197 -13.75 5.07 -25.06
C VAL A 197 -12.77 4.92 -23.90
N ASN A 198 -11.69 4.16 -24.09
CA ASN A 198 -10.66 3.95 -23.09
C ASN A 198 -9.93 5.25 -22.70
N THR A 199 -9.62 6.10 -23.67
CA THR A 199 -9.04 7.42 -23.44
C THR A 199 -10.00 8.32 -22.67
N LEU A 200 -11.27 8.42 -23.10
CA LEU A 200 -12.27 9.24 -22.42
C LEU A 200 -12.48 8.79 -20.97
N LEU A 201 -12.54 7.48 -20.72
CA LEU A 201 -12.69 6.95 -19.38
C LEU A 201 -11.43 7.19 -18.53
N SER A 202 -10.23 7.04 -19.11
CA SER A 202 -8.98 7.32 -18.40
C SER A 202 -8.89 8.79 -17.97
N LEU A 203 -9.32 9.73 -18.84
CA LEU A 203 -9.40 11.16 -18.50
C LEU A 203 -10.46 11.43 -17.42
N PHE A 204 -11.61 10.76 -17.49
CA PHE A 204 -12.65 10.89 -16.46
C PHE A 204 -12.13 10.45 -15.08
N VAL A 205 -11.44 9.30 -15.00
CA VAL A 205 -10.85 8.81 -13.74
C VAL A 205 -9.82 9.81 -13.21
N GLU A 206 -8.94 10.31 -14.07
CA GLU A 206 -7.91 11.30 -13.69
C GLU A 206 -8.53 12.56 -13.10
N ILE A 207 -9.56 13.13 -13.76
CA ILE A 207 -10.24 14.33 -13.27
C ILE A 207 -11.01 14.05 -11.97
N SER A 208 -11.58 12.86 -11.83
CA SER A 208 -12.38 12.50 -10.65
C SER A 208 -11.53 12.12 -9.43
N TYR A 209 -10.28 11.71 -9.65
CA TYR A 209 -9.38 11.24 -8.60
C TYR A 209 -8.50 12.34 -8.00
N GLN A 210 -8.28 13.45 -8.72
CA GLN A 210 -7.59 14.64 -8.21
C GLN A 210 -8.48 15.46 -7.26
#